data_AF-A0A6V7LW47-F1
#
_entry.id   AF-A0A6V7LW47-F1
#
_cell.length_a   1.000
_cell.length_b   1.000
_cell.length_c   1.000
_cell.angle_alpha   90.00
_cell.angle_beta   90.00
_cell.angle_gamma   90.00
#
_symmetry.space_group_name_H-M   'P 1'
#
loop_
_entity.id
_entity.type
_entity.pdbx_description
1 polymer ?
#
loop_
_entity_poly.entity_id
_entity_poly.type
_entity_poly.pdbx_seq_one_letter_code
_entity_poly.pdbx_strand_id
1 'polypeptide(L)' 'ELRDHFGSYGDIESINVKTDPNTGRSRGFAFVVFAKAESLDK' A
#
# COMPACT_ATOMS: atom_id res chain seq x y z
N GLU A 1 0.35 8.64 6.04
CA GLU A 1 -0.88 7.88 6.32
C GLU A 1 -0.80 6.40 5.95
N LEU A 2 -0.88 5.98 4.67
CA LEU A 2 -0.81 4.55 4.33
C LEU A 2 0.50 3.90 4.80
N ARG A 3 1.64 4.54 4.53
CA ARG A 3 2.95 4.00 4.91
C ARG A 3 3.16 3.94 6.42
N ASP A 4 2.64 4.91 7.16
CA ASP A 4 2.75 4.94 8.62
C ASP A 4 1.81 3.91 9.26
N HIS A 5 0.60 3.77 8.72
CA HIS A 5 -0.38 2.79 9.19
C HIS A 5 0.11 1.36 8.95
N PHE A 6 0.52 1.06 7.72
CA PHE A 6 0.98 -0.27 7.33
C PHE A 6 2.43 -0.57 7.78
N GLY A 7 3.22 0.46 8.11
CA GLY A 7 4.60 0.28 8.56
C GLY A 7 4.73 -0.48 9.88
N SER A 8 3.66 -0.51 10.69
CA SER A 8 3.61 -1.33 11.91
C SER A 8 3.51 -2.84 11.63
N TYR A 9 3.06 -3.23 10.44
CA TYR A 9 2.95 -4.63 10.01
C TYR A 9 4.26 -5.15 9.41
N GLY A 10 5.08 -4.26 8.86
CA GLY A 10 6.44 -4.58 8.43
C GLY A 10 7.00 -3.55 7.45
N ASP A 11 8.23 -3.79 6.99
CA ASP A 11 8.91 -2.91 6.05
C ASP A 11 8.18 -2.90 4.69
N ILE A 12 7.74 -1.71 4.29
CA ILE A 12 7.03 -1.50 3.02
C ILE A 12 8.05 -1.20 1.93
N GLU A 13 8.04 -2.03 0.88
CA GLU A 13 8.85 -1.83 -0.32
C GLU A 13 8.21 -0.80 -1.25
N SER A 14 6.90 -0.92 -1.52
CA SER A 14 6.20 0.03 -2.38
C SER A 14 4.71 0.15 -2.07
N ILE A 15 4.15 1.33 -2.34
CA ILE A 15 2.71 1.60 -2.25
C ILE A 15 2.24 2.12 -3.59
N ASN A 16 1.25 1.47 -4.18
CA ASN A 16 0.66 1.84 -5.46
C ASN A 16 -0.83 2.16 -5.28
N VAL A 17 -1.13 3.45 -5.11
CA VAL A 17 -2.51 3.93 -5.05
C VAL A 17 -3.09 3.92 -6.45
N LYS A 18 -4.21 3.22 -6.65
CA LYS A 18 -4.85 3.17 -7.97
C LYS A 18 -5.75 4.37 -8.13
N THR A 19 -5.39 5.24 -9.06
CA THR A 19 -6.21 6.35 -9.51
C THR A 19 -6.86 6.00 -10.85
N ASP A 20 -8.02 6.59 -11.11
CA ASP A 20 -8.64 6.58 -12.43
C ASP A 20 -7.74 7.36 -13.40
N PRO A 21 -7.26 6.74 -14.49
CA PRO A 21 -6.36 7.39 -15.43
C PRO A 21 -7.00 8.57 -16.18
N ASN A 22 -8.33 8.63 -16.26
CA ASN A 22 -9.03 9.71 -16.96
C ASN A 22 -9.32 10.91 -16.05
N THR A 23 -9.69 10.64 -14.79
CA THR A 23 -10.13 11.68 -13.85
C THR A 23 -9.09 12.04 -12.78
N GLY A 24 -8.02 11.25 -12.66
CA GLY A 24 -7.00 11.38 -11.62
C GLY A 24 -7.51 11.07 -10.20
N ARG A 25 -8.79 10.74 -10.04
CA ARG A 25 -9.38 10.45 -8.71
C ARG A 25 -8.94 9.09 -8.22
N SER A 26 -8.66 8.98 -6.92
CA SER A 26 -8.40 7.69 -6.28
C SER A 26 -9.60 6.76 -6.45
N ARG A 27 -9.34 5.51 -6.82
CA ARG A 27 -10.36 4.46 -6.91
C ARG A 27 -10.74 3.88 -5.54
N GLY A 28 -10.17 4.41 -4.45
CA GLY A 28 -10.46 3.98 -3.08
C GLY A 28 -9.72 2.72 -2.64
N PHE A 29 -8.73 2.26 -3.41
CA PHE A 29 -7.88 1.14 -3.04
C PHE A 29 -6.42 1.38 -3.45
N ALA A 30 -5.51 0.70 -2.75
CA ALA A 30 -4.08 0.72 -3.01
C ALA A 30 -3.49 -0.68 -2.84
N PHE A 31 -2.43 -0.95 -3.58
CA PHE A 31 -1.61 -2.15 -3.37
C PHE A 31 -0.39 -1.76 -2.54
N VAL A 32 -0.13 -2.53 -1.49
CA VAL A 32 1.06 -2.37 -0.64
C VAL A 32 1.91 -3.63 -0.81
N VAL A 33 3.17 -3.45 -1.16
CA VAL A 33 4.16 -4.52 -1.26
C VAL A 33 5.07 -4.42 -0.05
N PHE A 34 5.11 -5.48 0.75
CA PHE A 34 6.02 -5.61 1.89
C PHE A 34 7.31 -6.32 1.46
N ALA A 35 8.44 -5.88 2.02
CA ALA A 35 9.75 -6.43 1.70
C ALA A 35 9.95 -7.87 2.20
N LYS A 36 9.14 -8.32 3.16
CA LYS A 36 9.21 -9.65 3.76
C LYS A 36 7.83 -10.28 3.82
N ALA A 37 7.76 -11.57 3.48
CA ALA A 37 6.51 -12.34 3.54
C ALA A 37 6.02 -12.54 4.99
N GLU A 38 6.92 -12.61 5.96
CA GLU A 38 6.57 -12.70 7.40
C GLU A 38 5.72 -11.50 7.89
N SER A 39 5.79 -10.37 7.19
CA SER A 39 5.00 -9.18 7.48
C SER A 39 3.52 -9.32 7.06
N LEU A 40 3.15 -10.37 6.31
CA LEU A 40 1.81 -10.59 5.76
C LEU A 40 0.93 -11.54 6.60
N ASP A 41 1.50 -12.23 7.59
CA ASP A 41 0.81 -13.27 8.38
C ASP A 41 0.06 -12.73 9.61
N LYS A 42 -0.12 -11.40 9.73
CA LYS A 42 -0.59 -10.73 10.95
C LYS A 42 -1.98 -10.13 10.85
#